data_AF-A0A932XMW8-F1
#
_entry.id   AF-A0A932XMW8-F1
#
_cell.length_a   1.000
_cell.length_b   1.000
_cell.length_c   1.000
_cell.angle_alpha   90.00
_cell.angle_beta   90.00
_cell.angle_gamma   90.00
#
_symmetry.space_group_name_H-M   'P 1'
#
loop_
_entity.id
_entity.type
_entity.pdbx_description
1 polymer ?
#
loop_
_entity_poly.entity_id
_entity_poly.type
_entity_poly.pdbx_seq_one_letter_code
_entity_poly.pdbx_strand_id
1 'polypeptide(L)' 'MNLQPGDFVHHKDFGTGRVVTVSDQDIIIDFQEYPKRRMTHELANRSLRKLDPEGFLARLYEEPERIRHLGYEEK' A
#
# COMPACT_ATOMS: atom_id res chain seq x y z
N MET A 1 14.51 -4.22 -1.90
CA MET A 1 13.41 -3.63 -2.69
C MET A 1 13.65 -2.14 -2.78
N ASN A 2 13.50 -1.53 -3.96
CA ASN A 2 13.63 -0.08 -4.12
C ASN A 2 12.23 0.53 -4.13
N LEU A 3 11.86 1.22 -3.04
CA LEU A 3 10.58 1.90 -2.90
C LEU A 3 10.71 3.37 -3.28
N GLN A 4 9.67 3.90 -3.92
CA GLN A 4 9.56 5.30 -4.32
C GLN A 4 8.21 5.88 -3.85
N PRO A 5 8.13 7.21 -3.61
CA PRO A 5 6.85 7.87 -3.41
C PRO A 5 5.86 7.53 -4.53
N GLY A 6 4.65 7.12 -4.16
CA GLY A 6 3.62 6.64 -5.09
C GLY A 6 3.54 5.12 -5.23
N ASP A 7 4.56 4.37 -4.83
CA ASP A 7 4.49 2.91 -4.85
C ASP A 7 3.38 2.38 -3.93
N PHE A 8 2.68 1.35 -4.40
CA PHE A 8 1.76 0.58 -3.57
C PHE A 8 2.48 -0.57 -2.89
N VAL A 9 2.18 -0.77 -1.62
CA VAL A 9 2.76 -1.83 -0.80
C VAL A 9 1.68 -2.52 0.00
N HIS A 10 1.90 -3.79 0.30
CA HIS A 10 1.06 -4.57 1.20
C HIS A 10 1.86 -4.98 2.44
N HIS A 11 1.32 -4.70 3.61
CA HIS A 11 1.80 -5.18 4.90
C HIS A 11 0.80 -6.20 5.46
N LYS A 12 1.29 -7.32 5.98
CA LYS A 12 0.44 -8.41 6.48
C LYS A 12 -0.56 -7.97 7.58
N ASP A 13 -0.18 -7.02 8.42
CA ASP A 13 -0.99 -6.58 9.58
C ASP A 13 -1.72 -5.25 9.32
N PHE A 14 -1.25 -4.44 8.37
CA PHE A 14 -1.79 -3.08 8.12
C PHE A 14 -2.52 -2.96 6.79
N GLY A 15 -2.57 -4.06 6.02
CA GLY A 15 -3.20 -4.10 4.71
C GLY A 15 -2.39 -3.35 3.64
N THR A 16 -3.11 -2.80 2.66
CA THR A 16 -2.51 -2.07 1.55
C THR A 16 -2.29 -0.61 1.93
N GLY A 17 -1.15 -0.07 1.49
CA GLY A 17 -0.79 1.32 1.69
C GLY A 17 -0.03 1.90 0.49
N ARG A 18 0.11 3.22 0.49
CA ARG A 18 0.85 3.99 -0.50
C ARG A 18 2.07 4.64 0.14
N VAL A 19 3.22 4.51 -0.49
CA VAL A 19 4.44 5.18 -0.05
C VAL A 19 4.30 6.68 -0.30
N VAL A 20 4.47 7.48 0.75
CA VAL A 20 4.35 8.94 0.69
C VAL A 20 5.72 9.58 0.62
N THR A 21 6.67 9.09 1.41
CA THR A 21 8.01 9.66 1.50
C THR A 21 9.03 8.54 1.64
N VAL A 22 10.15 8.71 0.96
CA VAL A 22 11.35 7.90 1.11
C VAL A 22 12.49 8.85 1.41
N SER A 23 13.13 8.70 2.56
CA SER A 23 14.35 9.40 2.94
C SER A 23 15.48 8.38 3.16
N ASP A 24 16.69 8.83 3.48
CA ASP A 24 17.81 7.93 3.74
C ASP A 24 17.61 7.06 4.99
N GLN A 25 16.83 7.55 5.96
CA GLN A 25 16.61 6.85 7.23
C GLN A 25 15.30 6.06 7.23
N ASP A 26 14.25 6.65 6.69
CA ASP A 26 12.88 6.20 6.91
C ASP A 26 12.04 6.21 5.63
N ILE A 27 11.01 5.37 5.64
CA ILE A 27 9.93 5.36 4.66
C ILE A 27 8.63 5.68 5.40
N ILE A 28 7.84 6.60 4.86
CA ILE A 28 6.50 6.93 5.35
C ILE A 28 5.48 6.34 4.40
N ILE A 29 4.55 5.56 4.95
CA ILE A 29 3.50 4.87 4.21
C ILE A 29 2.16 5.26 4.82
N ASP A 30 1.22 5.63 3.97
CA ASP A 30 -0.18 5.76 4.35
C ASP A 30 -0.86 4.42 4.12
N PHE A 31 -1.22 3.73 5.21
CA PHE A 31 -2.13 2.59 5.15
C PHE A 31 -3.56 3.08 5.37
N GLN A 32 -4.53 2.33 4.85
CA GLN A 32 -5.94 2.73 4.87
C GLN A 32 -6.47 3.02 6.28
N GLU A 33 -6.08 2.21 7.26
CA GLU A 33 -6.49 2.38 8.68
C GLU A 33 -5.40 3.03 9.55
N TYR A 34 -4.16 3.11 9.05
CA TYR A 34 -3.00 3.57 9.80
C TYR A 34 -2.17 4.58 8.99
N PRO A 35 -2.61 5.85 8.90
CA PRO A 35 -1.93 6.86 8.10
C PRO A 35 -0.57 7.25 8.72
N LYS A 36 0.35 7.73 7.87
CA LYS A 36 1.67 8.27 8.21
C LYS A 36 2.54 7.30 9.01
N ARG A 37 2.46 6.00 8.71
CA ARG A 37 3.27 5.00 9.38
C ARG A 37 4.72 5.10 8.92
N ARG A 38 5.61 5.34 9.88
CA ARG A 38 7.06 5.39 9.65
C ARG A 38 7.67 4.00 9.83
N MET A 39 8.51 3.59 8.90
CA MET A 39 9.25 2.33 8.92
C MET A 39 10.69 2.57 8.49
N THR A 40 11.65 1.86 9.10
CA THR A 40 13.02 1.84 8.60
C THR A 40 13.09 1.06 7.28
N HIS A 41 14.10 1.34 6.45
CA HIS A 41 14.34 0.58 5.22
C HIS A 41 14.45 -0.93 5.44
N GLU A 42 15.10 -1.35 6.52
CA GLU A 42 15.25 -2.77 6.85
C GLU A 42 13.88 -3.41 7.14
N LEU A 43 13.07 -2.76 7.98
CA LEU A 43 11.75 -3.28 8.34
C LEU A 43 10.83 -3.31 7.12
N ALA A 44 10.84 -2.25 6.30
CA ALA A 44 10.10 -2.16 5.06
C ALA A 44 10.46 -3.33 4.12
N ASN A 45 11.75 -3.61 3.92
CA ASN A 45 12.19 -4.73 3.08
C ASN A 45 11.76 -6.11 3.58
N ARG A 46 11.61 -6.29 4.90
CA ARG A 46 11.23 -7.57 5.51
C ARG A 46 9.72 -7.78 5.61
N SER A 47 8.94 -6.71 5.72
CA SER A 47 7.52 -6.76 6.07
C SER A 47 6.58 -6.31 4.97
N LEU A 48 7.11 -5.65 3.93
CA LEU A 48 6.31 -5.12 2.82
C LEU A 48 6.54 -5.92 1.55
N ARG A 49 5.44 -6.11 0.82
CA ARG A 49 5.46 -6.56 -0.56
C ARG A 49 5.07 -5.39 -1.46
N LYS A 50 5.95 -4.97 -2.38
CA LYS A 50 5.58 -4.02 -3.43
C LYS A 50 4.52 -4.64 -4.33
N LEU A 51 3.48 -3.86 -4.61
CA LEU A 51 2.36 -4.23 -5.46
C LEU A 51 2.56 -3.64 -6.85
N ASP A 52 1.93 -4.31 -7.81
CA ASP A 52 1.72 -3.75 -9.14
C ASP A 52 0.66 -2.63 -9.03
N PRO A 53 0.94 -1.40 -9.50
CA PRO A 53 -0.05 -0.32 -9.51
C PRO A 53 -1.30 -0.65 -10.33
N GLU A 54 -1.21 -1.52 -11.34
CA GLU A 54 -2.38 -1.97 -12.10
C GLU A 54 -3.10 -3.16 -11.44
N GLY A 55 -2.51 -3.74 -10.39
CA GLY A 55 -3.05 -4.88 -9.67
C GLY A 55 -4.30 -4.55 -8.86
N PHE A 56 -5.13 -5.57 -8.65
CA PHE A 56 -6.41 -5.44 -7.93
C PHE A 56 -6.28 -4.74 -6.57
N LEU A 57 -5.26 -5.07 -5.78
CA LEU A 57 -5.06 -4.50 -4.45
C LEU A 57 -4.69 -3.00 -4.49
N ALA A 58 -3.92 -2.56 -5.48
CA ALA A 58 -3.59 -1.14 -5.66
C ALA A 58 -4.83 -0.34 -6.09
N ARG A 59 -5.61 -0.88 -7.05
CA ARG A 59 -6.88 -0.28 -7.48
C ARG A 59 -7.92 -0.21 -6.36
N LEU A 60 -8.01 -1.25 -5.54
CA LEU A 60 -8.90 -1.27 -4.36
C LEU A 60 -8.53 -0.18 -3.36
N TYR A 61 -7.24 0.08 -3.19
CA TYR A 61 -6.75 1.12 -2.30
C TYR A 61 -7.06 2.53 -2.85
N GLU A 62 -6.88 2.77 -4.15
CA GLU A 62 -7.18 4.08 -4.75
C GLU A 62 -8.67 4.38 -4.83
N GLU A 63 -9.49 3.37 -5.13
CA GLU A 63 -10.93 3.54 -5.38
C GLU A 63 -11.78 2.55 -4.55
N PRO A 64 -11.74 2.63 -3.21
CA PRO A 64 -12.41 1.65 -2.35
C PRO A 64 -13.94 1.60 -2.55
N GLU A 65 -14.56 2.73 -2.90
CA GLU A 65 -16.00 2.81 -3.19
C GLU A 65 -16.38 2.23 -4.57
N ARG A 66 -15.45 2.19 -5.53
CA ARG A 66 -15.71 1.70 -6.89
C ARG A 66 -15.74 0.17 -6.97
N ILE A 67 -14.96 -0.51 -6.11
CA ILE A 67 -14.90 -1.98 -6.11
C ILE A 67 -16.07 -2.62 -5.33
N ARG A 68 -16.79 -1.88 -4.48
CA ARG A 68 -18.03 -2.38 -3.86
C ARG A 68 -19.12 -2.73 -4.88
N HIS A 69 -19.11 -2.11 -6.07
CA HIS A 69 -20.07 -2.41 -7.14
C HIS A 69 -19.70 -3.62 -8.00
N LEU A 70 -18.43 -4.04 -8.05
CA LEU A 70 -18.00 -5.21 -8.84
C LEU A 70 -18.28 -6.55 -8.12
N GLY A 71 -18.54 -6.53 -6.82
CA GLY A 71 -18.86 -7.73 -6.03
C GLY A 71 -20.33 -8.13 -6.04
N TYR A 72 -21.21 -7.38 -6.74
CA TYR A 72 -22.66 -7.57 -6.67
C TYR A 72 -23.35 -7.91 -8.01
N GLU A 73 -22.62 -8.04 -9.11
CA GLU A 73 -23.18 -8.45 -10.43
C GLU A 73 -22.79 -9.88 -10.87
N GLU A 74 -22.57 -10.79 -9.92
CA GLU A 74 -22.71 -12.23 -10.20
C GLU A 74 -23.64 -12.88 -9.17
N LYS A 75 -24.96 -12.67 -9.35
CA LYS A 75 -25.98 -13.69 -9.09
C LYS A 75 -27.31 -13.35 -9.75
#